data_AF-W4L6X2-F1
#
_entry.id   AF-W4L6X2-F1
#
_cell.length_a   1.000
_cell.length_b   1.000
_cell.length_c   1.000
_cell.angle_alpha   90.00
_cell.angle_beta   90.00
_cell.angle_gamma   90.00
#
_symmetry.space_group_name_H-M   'P 1'
#
loop_
_entity.id
_entity.type
_entity.pdbx_description
1 polymer ?
#
loop_
_entity_poly.entity_id
_entity_poly.type
_entity_poly.pdbx_seq_one_letter_code
_entity_poly.pdbx_strand_id
1 'polypeptide(L)'
;MTLMETNTPAWTQHSALTTTLSELRAMGFQPAGTYDVLEMPHLHLVGMVHPEDYLYAAVYILPENQIWTDLCSEQIGGESLTVSNVETGDTLDRIPGRRQISDPAWGISELYDCIKAERGEGPFKDVEAADFKSEFEQAYAVEMDWRNSRGGVPTWEEFLRIAKQTNTTFTDEELQTAYYETVYQKGVLRLNDECVATFCTETTLSVPEWEAVRDTCFAMHEHVPNSHLADFIADHLCNLDDDRIEQLKEVINPALPAIENFDRFNDMLPEHLQAIKLGDVEIPVQAEIFAAPLRPDSLDVSA
;
A
#
# COMPACT_ATOMS: atom_id res chain seq x y z
N MET A 1 -1.79 7.44 -0.72
CA MET A 1 -2.79 7.96 0.23
C MET A 1 -3.18 9.32 -0.26
N THR A 2 -4.48 9.55 -0.34
CA THR A 2 -5.08 10.75 -0.91
C THR A 2 -5.92 11.41 0.17
N LEU A 3 -5.54 12.64 0.51
CA LEU A 3 -6.21 13.45 1.52
C LEU A 3 -7.28 14.33 0.86
N MET A 4 -8.54 14.11 1.25
CA MET A 4 -9.67 14.91 0.81
C MET A 4 -9.95 15.99 1.86
N GLU A 5 -9.71 17.25 1.52
CA GLU A 5 -9.91 18.36 2.46
C GLU A 5 -11.39 18.50 2.83
N THR A 6 -11.64 18.69 4.12
CA THR A 6 -12.98 18.82 4.69
C THR A 6 -13.11 20.15 5.43
N ASN A 7 -14.26 20.80 5.30
CA ASN A 7 -14.54 22.05 5.97
C ASN A 7 -15.42 21.82 7.20
N THR A 8 -14.84 21.96 8.40
CA THR A 8 -15.54 21.89 9.69
C THR A 8 -16.37 20.61 9.89
N PRO A 9 -15.78 19.41 9.73
CA PRO A 9 -16.54 18.18 9.86
C PRO A 9 -16.93 17.90 11.31
N ALA A 10 -18.09 17.26 11.52
CA ALA A 10 -18.64 17.01 12.84
C ALA A 10 -17.69 16.19 13.75
N TRP A 11 -16.87 15.31 13.17
CA TRP A 11 -15.90 14.49 13.91
C TRP A 11 -14.82 15.32 14.62
N THR A 12 -14.55 16.55 14.19
CA THR A 12 -13.60 17.45 14.89
C THR A 12 -14.08 17.90 16.26
N GLN A 13 -15.36 17.72 16.58
CA GLN A 13 -15.92 18.04 17.91
C GLN A 13 -15.65 16.95 18.94
N HIS A 14 -14.96 15.86 18.55
CA HIS A 14 -14.58 14.80 19.46
C HIS A 14 -13.69 15.35 20.59
N SER A 15 -14.02 15.02 21.85
CA SER A 15 -13.39 15.63 23.01
C SER A 15 -11.90 15.30 23.13
N ALA A 16 -11.52 14.04 22.93
CA ALA A 16 -10.12 13.61 22.98
C ALA A 16 -9.27 14.25 21.86
N LEU A 17 -9.88 14.45 20.68
CA LEU A 17 -9.22 15.17 19.58
C LEU A 17 -9.05 16.66 19.96
N THR A 18 -10.08 17.28 20.50
CA THR A 18 -10.03 18.68 20.95
C THR A 18 -8.95 18.90 22.00
N THR A 19 -8.80 18.00 22.96
CA THR A 19 -7.72 18.01 23.95
C THR A 19 -6.35 17.90 23.28
N THR A 20 -6.15 16.90 22.42
CA THR A 20 -4.89 16.68 21.68
C THR A 20 -4.48 17.91 20.86
N LEU A 21 -5.41 18.48 20.10
CA LEU A 21 -5.16 19.69 19.31
C LEU A 21 -4.89 20.92 20.19
N SER A 22 -5.49 21.00 21.38
CA SER A 22 -5.21 22.09 22.33
C SER A 22 -3.79 21.99 22.89
N GLU A 23 -3.31 20.78 23.19
CA GLU A 23 -1.95 20.54 23.67
C GLU A 23 -0.92 20.89 22.58
N LEU A 24 -1.14 20.43 21.35
CA LEU A 24 -0.28 20.78 20.20
C LEU A 24 -0.21 22.30 20.00
N ARG A 25 -1.36 23.00 20.05
CA ARG A 25 -1.38 24.49 19.94
C ARG A 25 -0.61 25.16 21.07
N ALA A 26 -0.72 24.65 22.30
CA ALA A 26 0.01 25.19 23.44
C ALA A 26 1.53 25.04 23.28
N MET A 27 1.98 24.05 22.50
CA MET A 27 3.38 23.84 22.13
C MET A 27 3.83 24.64 20.90
N GLY A 28 2.95 25.40 20.23
CA GLY A 28 3.31 26.24 19.09
C GLY A 28 2.90 25.69 17.71
N PHE A 29 2.24 24.53 17.66
CA PHE A 29 1.70 24.01 16.41
C PHE A 29 0.50 24.84 15.90
N GLN A 30 0.46 25.04 14.59
CA GLN A 30 -0.58 25.76 13.87
C GLN A 30 -1.41 24.78 13.02
N PRO A 31 -2.72 24.98 12.86
CA PRO A 31 -3.54 24.13 12.01
C PRO A 31 -3.09 24.16 10.55
N ALA A 32 -3.06 22.98 9.92
CA ALA A 32 -2.67 22.80 8.52
C ALA A 32 -3.70 21.98 7.72
N GLY A 33 -4.95 21.93 8.18
CA GLY A 33 -6.07 21.32 7.46
C GLY A 33 -6.70 20.12 8.18
N THR A 34 -7.88 19.74 7.71
CA THR A 34 -8.64 18.56 8.17
C THR A 34 -9.04 17.72 6.97
N TYR A 35 -8.83 16.42 7.04
CA TYR A 35 -8.86 15.54 5.87
C TYR A 35 -9.60 14.24 6.15
N ASP A 36 -10.35 13.78 5.15
CA ASP A 36 -10.77 12.39 5.03
C ASP A 36 -9.72 11.63 4.20
N VAL A 37 -9.43 10.38 4.57
CA VAL A 37 -8.50 9.53 3.81
C VAL A 37 -9.29 8.66 2.83
N LEU A 38 -9.08 8.87 1.53
CA LEU A 38 -9.86 8.22 0.49
C LEU A 38 -9.74 6.69 0.51
N GLU A 39 -8.54 6.18 0.71
CA GLU A 39 -8.23 4.75 0.67
C GLU A 39 -8.59 4.01 1.96
N MET A 40 -8.82 4.74 3.06
CA MET A 40 -9.14 4.18 4.37
C MET A 40 -10.45 4.80 4.88
N PRO A 41 -11.61 4.23 4.49
CA PRO A 41 -12.89 4.71 4.96
C PRO A 41 -12.92 4.82 6.48
N HIS A 42 -13.45 5.94 6.98
CA HIS A 42 -13.54 6.29 8.41
C HIS A 42 -12.24 6.73 9.10
N LEU A 43 -11.10 6.67 8.43
CA LEU A 43 -9.90 7.34 8.92
C LEU A 43 -9.98 8.82 8.57
N HIS A 44 -9.91 9.67 9.60
CA HIS A 44 -9.78 11.10 9.43
C HIS A 44 -8.45 11.58 9.99
N LEU A 45 -7.96 12.70 9.46
CA LEU A 45 -6.65 13.24 9.78
C LEU A 45 -6.75 14.75 10.01
N VAL A 46 -6.08 15.26 11.04
CA VAL A 46 -5.82 16.68 11.24
C VAL A 46 -4.33 16.93 11.05
N GLY A 47 -4.01 17.81 10.11
CA GLY A 47 -2.66 18.28 9.89
C GLY A 47 -2.34 19.47 10.79
N MET A 48 -1.15 19.50 11.38
CA MET A 48 -0.62 20.66 12.08
C MET A 48 0.86 20.86 11.77
N VAL A 49 1.36 22.09 11.79
CA VAL A 49 2.77 22.43 11.52
C VAL A 49 3.35 23.26 12.66
N HIS A 50 4.64 23.11 12.95
CA HIS A 50 5.37 23.92 13.92
C HIS A 50 6.54 24.64 13.22
N PRO A 51 6.30 25.87 12.70
CA PRO A 51 7.27 26.55 11.83
C PRO A 51 8.62 26.82 12.48
N GLU A 52 8.65 27.17 13.77
CA GLU A 52 9.91 27.50 14.47
C GLU A 52 10.81 26.28 14.69
N ASP A 53 10.21 25.09 14.71
CA ASP A 53 10.94 23.86 14.98
C ASP A 53 11.04 22.96 13.76
N TYR A 54 10.43 23.30 12.62
CA TYR A 54 10.44 22.47 11.42
C TYR A 54 9.89 21.05 11.69
N LEU A 55 8.73 21.01 12.34
CA LEU A 55 7.97 19.78 12.61
C LEU A 55 6.60 19.89 11.96
N TYR A 56 6.00 18.74 11.66
CA TYR A 56 4.56 18.64 11.43
C TYR A 56 3.98 17.49 12.24
N ALA A 57 2.69 17.58 12.55
CA ALA A 57 1.93 16.55 13.23
C ALA A 57 0.81 16.06 12.33
N ALA A 58 0.62 14.75 12.28
CA ALA A 58 -0.57 14.11 11.75
C ALA A 58 -1.34 13.48 12.92
N VAL A 59 -2.52 14.02 13.22
CA VAL A 59 -3.39 13.47 14.27
C VAL A 59 -4.50 12.67 13.60
N TYR A 60 -4.51 11.38 13.85
CA TYR A 60 -5.45 10.46 13.24
C TYR A 60 -6.60 10.16 14.18
N ILE A 61 -7.79 9.95 13.61
CA ILE A 61 -8.96 9.49 14.33
C ILE A 61 -9.68 8.42 13.52
N LEU A 62 -9.88 7.27 14.16
CA LEU A 62 -10.76 6.20 13.70
C LEU A 62 -12.05 6.18 14.54
N PRO A 63 -13.09 5.46 14.09
CA PRO A 63 -14.24 5.14 14.94
C PRO A 63 -13.82 4.52 16.28
N GLU A 64 -14.71 4.57 17.27
CA GLU A 64 -14.48 4.02 18.62
C GLU A 64 -13.38 4.73 19.44
N ASN A 65 -13.10 5.99 19.12
CA ASN A 65 -12.21 6.89 19.86
C ASN A 65 -10.73 6.47 19.82
N GLN A 66 -10.32 5.69 18.82
CA GLN A 66 -8.92 5.43 18.56
C GLN A 66 -8.29 6.68 17.93
N ILE A 67 -7.41 7.33 18.69
CA ILE A 67 -6.69 8.53 18.28
C ILE A 67 -5.22 8.30 18.56
N TRP A 68 -4.38 8.62 17.57
CA TRP A 68 -2.94 8.66 17.74
C TRP A 68 -2.38 9.87 16.99
N THR A 69 -1.15 10.24 17.33
CA THR A 69 -0.43 11.37 16.77
C THR A 69 0.95 10.92 16.32
N ASP A 70 1.29 11.26 15.09
CA ASP A 70 2.65 11.20 14.58
C ASP A 70 3.23 12.61 14.56
N LEU A 71 4.38 12.80 15.19
CA LEU A 71 5.23 13.97 14.96
C LEU A 71 6.33 13.59 13.99
N CYS A 72 6.56 14.43 12.99
CA CYS A 72 7.52 14.16 11.92
C CYS A 72 8.52 15.31 11.80
N SER A 73 9.78 14.94 11.53
CA SER A 73 10.87 15.85 11.20
C SER A 73 11.68 15.25 10.06
N GLU A 74 11.99 16.06 9.04
CA GLU A 74 12.78 15.63 7.89
C GLU A 74 14.01 16.53 7.76
N GLN A 75 15.20 15.93 7.69
CA GLN A 75 16.42 16.65 7.38
C GLN A 75 16.61 16.80 5.88
N ILE A 76 17.04 17.98 5.41
CA ILE A 76 17.28 18.23 3.98
C ILE A 76 18.44 17.35 3.50
N GLY A 77 18.13 16.39 2.63
CA GLY A 77 19.10 15.42 2.10
C GLY A 77 19.61 14.40 3.13
N GLY A 78 18.90 14.26 4.25
CA GLY A 78 19.29 13.41 5.37
C GLY A 78 18.19 12.41 5.77
N GLU A 79 18.17 12.06 7.05
CA GLU A 79 17.19 11.15 7.61
C GLU A 79 15.85 11.85 7.90
N SER A 80 14.77 11.08 7.92
CA SER A 80 13.51 11.48 8.54
C SER A 80 13.30 10.73 9.85
N LEU A 81 12.67 11.39 10.81
CA LEU A 81 12.26 10.81 12.08
C LEU A 81 10.76 11.03 12.28
N THR A 82 10.05 9.94 12.57
CA THR A 82 8.68 9.97 13.07
C THR A 82 8.66 9.49 14.52
N VAL A 83 8.01 10.25 15.40
CA VAL A 83 7.73 9.83 16.79
C VAL A 83 6.23 9.72 16.94
N SER A 84 5.74 8.54 17.36
CA SER A 84 4.32 8.21 17.36
C SER A 84 3.87 7.60 18.69
N ASN A 85 2.60 7.79 19.03
CA ASN A 85 1.94 7.02 20.10
C ASN A 85 0.96 5.97 19.56
N VAL A 86 1.15 5.51 18.32
CA VAL A 86 0.40 4.38 17.77
C VAL A 86 0.78 3.07 18.47
N GLU A 87 -0.20 2.22 18.74
CA GLU A 87 -0.02 0.93 19.44
C GLU A 87 0.85 -0.06 18.66
N THR A 88 0.84 0.02 17.33
CA THR A 88 1.47 -0.96 16.43
C THR A 88 2.78 -0.51 15.80
N GLY A 89 3.40 0.56 16.33
CA GLY A 89 4.49 1.31 15.68
C GLY A 89 5.74 0.51 15.29
N ASP A 90 6.05 -0.57 16.00
CA ASP A 90 7.29 -1.35 15.80
C ASP A 90 7.07 -2.70 15.08
N THR A 91 5.87 -2.93 14.53
CA THR A 91 5.55 -4.21 13.88
C THR A 91 6.14 -4.35 12.49
N LEU A 92 6.23 -3.23 11.77
CA LEU A 92 6.68 -3.18 10.39
C LEU A 92 8.12 -2.63 10.30
N ASP A 93 8.91 -3.20 9.40
CA ASP A 93 10.22 -2.67 9.04
C ASP A 93 10.09 -1.25 8.46
N ARG A 94 11.17 -0.49 8.46
CA ARG A 94 11.17 0.89 7.95
C ARG A 94 12.13 1.06 6.78
N ILE A 95 11.84 2.04 5.92
CA ILE A 95 12.75 2.44 4.86
C ILE A 95 14.10 2.83 5.49
N PRO A 96 15.24 2.35 4.96
CA PRO A 96 16.54 2.84 5.40
C PRO A 96 16.62 4.37 5.36
N GLY A 97 17.05 4.99 6.45
CA GLY A 97 17.11 6.46 6.60
C GLY A 97 15.80 7.11 7.07
N ARG A 98 14.71 6.36 7.25
CA ARG A 98 13.47 6.84 7.86
C ARG A 98 13.22 6.12 9.18
N ARG A 99 13.63 6.74 10.28
CA ARG A 99 13.49 6.16 11.62
C ARG A 99 12.09 6.42 12.18
N GLN A 100 11.58 5.45 12.94
CA GLN A 100 10.38 5.62 13.75
C GLN A 100 10.68 5.22 15.20
N ILE A 101 10.18 6.02 16.14
CA ILE A 101 10.15 5.70 17.57
C ILE A 101 8.67 5.69 17.97
N SER A 102 8.23 4.68 18.71
CA SER A 102 6.82 4.62 19.11
C SER A 102 6.65 4.13 20.54
N ASP A 103 5.76 4.79 21.28
CA ASP A 103 5.33 4.35 22.60
C ASP A 103 3.86 4.77 22.81
N PRO A 104 2.90 3.81 22.89
CA PRO A 104 1.48 4.13 23.06
C PRO A 104 1.14 4.74 24.41
N ALA A 105 2.06 4.73 25.39
CA ALA A 105 1.85 5.39 26.68
C ALA A 105 2.19 6.89 26.64
N TRP A 106 2.79 7.40 25.57
CA TRP A 106 3.23 8.79 25.48
C TRP A 106 2.10 9.76 25.09
N GLY A 107 2.04 10.88 25.80
CA GLY A 107 1.24 12.04 25.45
C GLY A 107 2.00 12.98 24.52
N ILE A 108 1.38 14.10 24.14
CA ILE A 108 1.96 15.02 23.15
C ILE A 108 3.27 15.66 23.64
N SER A 109 3.38 15.95 24.93
CA SER A 109 4.61 16.52 25.50
C SER A 109 5.77 15.54 25.39
N GLU A 110 5.55 14.26 25.71
CA GLU A 110 6.57 13.22 25.62
C GLU A 110 7.00 12.97 24.16
N LEU A 111 6.06 12.96 23.21
CA LEU A 111 6.37 12.87 21.78
C LEU A 111 7.25 14.05 21.33
N TYR A 112 6.90 15.26 21.74
CA TYR A 112 7.60 16.49 21.36
C TYR A 112 9.01 16.54 21.95
N ASP A 113 9.17 16.21 23.24
CA ASP A 113 10.49 16.15 23.88
C ASP A 113 11.37 15.08 23.21
N CYS A 114 10.81 13.92 22.88
CA CYS A 114 11.53 12.83 22.21
C CYS A 114 12.00 13.24 20.81
N ILE A 115 11.11 13.78 19.95
CA ILE A 115 11.51 14.14 18.58
C ILE A 115 12.58 15.22 18.56
N LYS A 116 12.53 16.18 19.50
CA LYS A 116 13.54 17.23 19.63
C LYS A 116 14.90 16.67 20.05
N ALA A 117 14.92 15.66 20.89
CA ALA A 117 16.16 15.01 21.34
C ALA A 117 16.77 14.09 20.25
N GLU A 118 15.93 13.35 19.51
CA GLU A 118 16.36 12.22 18.67
C GLU A 118 16.57 12.55 17.19
N ARG A 119 16.03 13.68 16.70
CA ARG A 119 16.11 14.09 15.29
C ARG A 119 17.51 14.52 14.80
N GLY A 120 18.49 14.56 15.70
CA GLY A 120 19.85 15.00 15.40
C GLY A 120 19.96 16.50 15.09
N GLU A 121 21.10 16.89 14.52
CA GLU A 121 21.40 18.27 14.09
C GLU A 121 21.38 18.37 12.55
N GLY A 122 20.90 19.49 12.01
CA GLY A 122 20.95 19.74 10.57
C GLY A 122 19.94 20.79 10.10
N PRO A 123 20.00 21.22 8.83
CA PRO A 123 18.90 21.96 8.24
C PRO A 123 17.70 21.02 8.09
N PHE A 124 16.58 21.40 8.68
CA PHE A 124 15.32 20.67 8.54
C PHE A 124 14.51 21.24 7.39
N LYS A 125 13.70 20.38 6.76
CA LYS A 125 12.73 20.79 5.76
C LYS A 125 11.65 21.63 6.43
N ASP A 126 11.41 22.81 5.88
CA ASP A 126 10.29 23.65 6.31
C ASP A 126 9.01 23.19 5.63
N VAL A 127 7.95 23.03 6.41
CA VAL A 127 6.63 22.60 5.93
C VAL A 127 5.63 23.66 6.37
N GLU A 128 5.19 24.46 5.41
CA GLU A 128 4.14 25.44 5.65
C GLU A 128 2.77 24.76 5.73
N ALA A 129 1.81 25.42 6.37
CA ALA A 129 0.45 24.90 6.51
C ALA A 129 -0.22 24.58 5.16
N ALA A 130 0.11 25.35 4.10
CA ALA A 130 -0.42 25.13 2.76
C ALA A 130 0.19 23.89 2.07
N ASP A 131 1.40 23.49 2.45
CA ASP A 131 2.16 22.40 1.83
C ASP A 131 1.96 21.06 2.55
N PHE A 132 1.40 21.08 3.77
CA PHE A 132 1.20 19.89 4.60
C PHE A 132 0.60 18.71 3.83
N LYS A 133 -0.46 18.96 3.06
CA LYS A 133 -1.15 17.91 2.29
C LYS A 133 -0.18 17.23 1.31
N SER A 134 0.46 18.02 0.43
CA SER A 134 1.37 17.47 -0.58
C SER A 134 2.56 16.76 0.05
N GLU A 135 3.07 17.29 1.15
CA GLU A 135 4.19 16.71 1.89
C GLU A 135 3.83 15.36 2.51
N PHE A 136 2.65 15.28 3.14
CA PHE A 136 2.15 14.04 3.72
C PHE A 136 1.89 12.97 2.65
N GLU A 137 1.21 13.34 1.56
CA GLU A 137 0.92 12.42 0.45
C GLU A 137 2.21 11.90 -0.21
N GLN A 138 3.20 12.77 -0.42
CA GLN A 138 4.50 12.39 -0.95
C GLN A 138 5.26 11.46 0.01
N ALA A 139 5.28 11.77 1.30
CA ALA A 139 5.93 10.92 2.29
C ALA A 139 5.32 9.51 2.33
N TYR A 140 4.00 9.41 2.24
CA TYR A 140 3.28 8.14 2.15
C TYR A 140 3.54 7.41 0.84
N ALA A 141 3.56 8.11 -0.30
CA ALA A 141 3.85 7.51 -1.60
C ALA A 141 5.23 6.82 -1.60
N VAL A 142 6.26 7.49 -1.07
CA VAL A 142 7.60 6.90 -0.94
C VAL A 142 7.61 5.64 -0.05
N GLU A 143 6.85 5.63 1.05
CA GLU A 143 6.69 4.42 1.89
C GLU A 143 6.01 3.30 1.10
N MET A 144 4.95 3.59 0.35
CA MET A 144 4.25 2.59 -0.44
C MET A 144 5.08 2.06 -1.60
N ASP A 145 5.84 2.89 -2.29
CA ASP A 145 6.76 2.45 -3.36
C ASP A 145 7.77 1.45 -2.79
N TRP A 146 8.36 1.78 -1.63
CA TRP A 146 9.27 0.87 -0.95
C TRP A 146 8.59 -0.43 -0.50
N ARG A 147 7.36 -0.36 0.02
CA ARG A 147 6.57 -1.56 0.37
C ARG A 147 6.25 -2.41 -0.85
N ASN A 148 5.82 -1.78 -1.94
CA ASN A 148 5.46 -2.42 -3.19
C ASN A 148 6.66 -3.15 -3.77
N SER A 149 7.85 -2.56 -3.74
CA SER A 149 9.12 -3.22 -4.15
C SER A 149 9.48 -4.47 -3.33
N ARG A 150 8.77 -4.71 -2.21
CA ARG A 150 8.89 -5.89 -1.34
C ARG A 150 7.69 -6.83 -1.45
N GLY A 151 6.84 -6.67 -2.46
CA GLY A 151 5.60 -7.45 -2.64
C GLY A 151 4.36 -6.83 -2.02
N GLY A 152 4.47 -5.63 -1.44
CA GLY A 152 3.29 -4.84 -1.08
C GLY A 152 2.50 -5.32 0.14
N VAL A 153 3.04 -6.31 0.88
CA VAL A 153 2.49 -6.89 2.10
C VAL A 153 3.59 -7.03 3.15
N PRO A 154 3.24 -7.17 4.44
CA PRO A 154 4.22 -7.53 5.46
C PRO A 154 4.95 -8.82 5.08
N THR A 155 6.27 -8.86 5.30
CA THR A 155 7.05 -10.10 5.28
C THR A 155 6.59 -11.08 6.34
N TRP A 156 6.99 -12.35 6.23
CA TRP A 156 6.69 -13.35 7.26
C TRP A 156 7.12 -12.91 8.67
N GLU A 157 8.30 -12.30 8.81
CA GLU A 157 8.78 -11.83 10.11
C GLU A 157 7.93 -10.67 10.66
N GLU A 158 7.58 -9.70 9.81
CA GLU A 158 6.65 -8.62 10.16
C GLU A 158 5.27 -9.17 10.54
N PHE A 159 4.75 -10.13 9.77
CA PHE A 159 3.49 -10.79 10.03
C PHE A 159 3.47 -11.48 11.40
N LEU A 160 4.55 -12.18 11.76
CA LEU A 160 4.69 -12.79 13.09
C LEU A 160 4.76 -11.73 14.21
N ARG A 161 5.38 -10.57 13.98
CA ARG A 161 5.37 -9.46 14.95
C ARG A 161 3.96 -8.89 15.14
N ILE A 162 3.21 -8.71 14.06
CA ILE A 162 1.81 -8.27 14.10
C ILE A 162 0.96 -9.29 14.88
N ALA A 163 1.06 -10.57 14.55
CA ALA A 163 0.29 -11.62 15.20
C ALA A 163 0.53 -11.68 16.71
N LYS A 164 1.77 -11.46 17.17
CA LYS A 164 2.13 -11.41 18.59
C LYS A 164 1.52 -10.23 19.35
N GLN A 165 1.17 -9.14 18.66
CA GLN A 165 0.48 -8.01 19.30
C GLN A 165 -1.00 -8.28 19.52
N THR A 166 -1.58 -9.26 18.83
CA THR A 166 -2.95 -9.66 19.09
C THR A 166 -3.04 -10.42 20.41
N ASN A 167 -4.14 -10.24 21.14
CA ASN A 167 -4.45 -11.04 22.34
C ASN A 167 -4.92 -12.46 22.00
N THR A 168 -4.49 -13.00 20.86
CA THR A 168 -4.91 -14.30 20.33
C THR A 168 -3.71 -15.19 20.11
N THR A 169 -3.82 -16.45 20.53
CA THR A 169 -2.81 -17.46 20.25
C THR A 169 -3.20 -18.17 18.97
N PHE A 170 -2.28 -18.23 18.02
CA PHE A 170 -2.43 -18.96 16.77
C PHE A 170 -1.47 -20.13 16.73
N THR A 171 -1.88 -21.20 16.07
CA THR A 171 -0.99 -22.29 15.66
C THR A 171 -0.13 -21.88 14.46
N ASP A 172 0.99 -22.56 14.24
CA ASP A 172 1.86 -22.30 13.09
C ASP A 172 1.12 -22.48 11.75
N GLU A 173 0.21 -23.45 11.67
CA GLU A 173 -0.61 -23.73 10.48
C GLU A 173 -1.62 -22.61 10.20
N GLU A 174 -2.28 -22.08 11.23
CA GLU A 174 -3.19 -20.94 11.10
C GLU A 174 -2.44 -19.67 10.66
N LEU A 175 -1.26 -19.42 11.22
CA LEU A 175 -0.42 -18.27 10.83
C LEU A 175 0.04 -18.39 9.38
N GLN A 176 0.50 -19.58 8.98
CA GLN A 176 0.96 -19.81 7.62
C GLN A 176 -0.18 -19.64 6.61
N THR A 177 -1.36 -20.18 6.90
CA THR A 177 -2.56 -20.03 6.06
C THR A 177 -2.95 -18.56 5.93
N ALA A 178 -3.08 -17.85 7.06
CA ALA A 178 -3.46 -16.44 7.06
C ALA A 178 -2.43 -15.54 6.34
N TYR A 179 -1.13 -15.88 6.44
CA TYR A 179 -0.09 -15.18 5.70
C TYR A 179 -0.20 -15.41 4.20
N TYR A 180 -0.37 -16.67 3.75
CA TYR A 180 -0.54 -16.96 2.32
C TYR A 180 -1.76 -16.25 1.74
N GLU A 181 -2.90 -16.28 2.44
CA GLU A 181 -4.10 -15.54 2.03
C GLU A 181 -3.82 -14.03 1.95
N THR A 182 -3.09 -13.47 2.92
CA THR A 182 -2.71 -12.05 2.93
C THR A 182 -1.83 -11.71 1.73
N VAL A 183 -0.82 -12.54 1.42
CA VAL A 183 0.08 -12.36 0.28
C VAL A 183 -0.71 -12.38 -1.02
N TYR A 184 -1.62 -13.35 -1.19
CA TYR A 184 -2.42 -13.45 -2.41
C TYR A 184 -3.38 -12.26 -2.56
N GLN A 185 -4.22 -12.02 -1.55
CA GLN A 185 -5.29 -11.03 -1.64
C GLN A 185 -4.78 -9.59 -1.62
N LYS A 186 -3.82 -9.27 -0.74
CA LYS A 186 -3.34 -7.88 -0.54
C LYS A 186 -2.03 -7.55 -1.24
N GLY A 187 -1.27 -8.56 -1.63
CA GLY A 187 -0.03 -8.42 -2.39
C GLY A 187 -0.32 -8.61 -3.87
N VAL A 188 -0.59 -9.85 -4.26
CA VAL A 188 -0.72 -10.24 -5.68
C VAL A 188 -1.86 -9.52 -6.38
N LEU A 189 -3.10 -9.65 -5.89
CA LEU A 189 -4.25 -9.05 -6.59
C LEU A 189 -4.21 -7.52 -6.58
N ARG A 190 -3.79 -6.90 -5.46
CA ARG A 190 -3.65 -5.45 -5.39
C ARG A 190 -2.57 -4.91 -6.35
N LEU A 191 -1.38 -5.54 -6.38
CA LEU A 191 -0.31 -5.11 -7.28
C LEU A 191 -0.69 -5.35 -8.73
N ASN A 192 -1.42 -6.43 -9.03
CA ASN A 192 -2.03 -6.63 -10.35
C ASN A 192 -2.87 -5.42 -10.76
N ASP A 193 -3.82 -5.00 -9.92
CA ASP A 193 -4.70 -3.87 -10.21
C ASP A 193 -3.93 -2.55 -10.37
N GLU A 194 -2.91 -2.30 -9.53
CA GLU A 194 -2.07 -1.11 -9.62
C GLU A 194 -1.20 -1.08 -10.89
N CYS A 195 -0.64 -2.23 -11.31
CA CYS A 195 0.12 -2.34 -12.55
C CYS A 195 -0.79 -2.11 -13.77
N VAL A 196 -1.98 -2.71 -13.79
CA VAL A 196 -2.97 -2.48 -14.86
C VAL A 196 -3.41 -1.02 -14.89
N ALA A 197 -3.68 -0.39 -13.73
CA ALA A 197 -4.03 1.02 -13.66
C ALA A 197 -2.92 1.93 -14.21
N THR A 198 -1.66 1.62 -13.89
CA THR A 198 -0.49 2.34 -14.43
C THR A 198 -0.43 2.20 -15.95
N PHE A 199 -0.54 0.97 -16.46
CA PHE A 199 -0.59 0.71 -17.90
C PHE A 199 -1.71 1.48 -18.59
N CYS A 200 -2.90 1.57 -18.00
CA CYS A 200 -4.03 2.34 -18.55
C CYS A 200 -3.67 3.82 -18.77
N THR A 201 -2.83 4.40 -17.92
CA THR A 201 -2.45 5.82 -18.01
C THR A 201 -1.32 6.08 -19.01
N GLU A 202 -0.49 5.08 -19.26
CA GLU A 202 0.74 5.21 -20.07
C GLU A 202 0.62 4.56 -21.47
N THR A 203 -0.38 3.70 -21.67
CA THR A 203 -0.52 2.90 -22.88
C THR A 203 -0.69 3.75 -24.15
N THR A 204 -0.10 3.27 -25.23
CA THR A 204 -0.25 3.85 -26.57
C THR A 204 -1.34 3.18 -27.40
N LEU A 205 -2.08 2.22 -26.82
CA LEU A 205 -3.21 1.58 -27.48
C LEU A 205 -4.26 2.63 -27.88
N SER A 206 -4.82 2.48 -29.07
CA SER A 206 -5.97 3.29 -29.45
C SER A 206 -7.19 2.94 -28.60
N VAL A 207 -8.15 3.88 -28.49
CA VAL A 207 -9.39 3.64 -27.74
C VAL A 207 -10.09 2.33 -28.15
N PRO A 208 -10.24 1.99 -29.45
CA PRO A 208 -10.83 0.70 -29.84
C PRO A 208 -10.02 -0.53 -29.41
N GLU A 209 -8.68 -0.45 -29.47
CA GLU A 209 -7.82 -1.56 -29.03
C GLU A 209 -7.93 -1.76 -27.53
N TRP A 210 -7.96 -0.68 -26.76
CA TRP A 210 -8.14 -0.73 -25.31
C TRP A 210 -9.50 -1.30 -24.91
N GLU A 211 -10.59 -0.81 -25.49
CA GLU A 211 -11.94 -1.32 -25.21
C GLU A 211 -12.10 -2.82 -25.53
N ALA A 212 -11.32 -3.36 -26.47
CA ALA A 212 -11.36 -4.78 -26.80
C ALA A 212 -10.72 -5.70 -25.76
N VAL A 213 -9.81 -5.18 -24.93
CA VAL A 213 -8.98 -5.97 -23.99
C VAL A 213 -9.14 -5.56 -22.53
N ARG A 214 -9.75 -4.40 -22.25
CA ARG A 214 -9.85 -3.80 -20.93
C ARG A 214 -10.35 -4.77 -19.85
N ASP A 215 -11.40 -5.52 -20.15
CA ASP A 215 -12.06 -6.40 -19.17
C ASP A 215 -11.33 -7.75 -18.98
N THR A 216 -10.31 -8.04 -19.80
CA THR A 216 -9.49 -9.25 -19.71
C THR A 216 -8.03 -8.96 -19.43
N CYS A 217 -7.70 -7.70 -19.13
CA CYS A 217 -6.35 -7.24 -18.87
C CYS A 217 -5.90 -7.64 -17.46
N PHE A 218 -4.69 -8.16 -17.34
CA PHE A 218 -4.05 -8.49 -16.06
C PHE A 218 -2.53 -8.29 -16.14
N ALA A 219 -1.89 -8.17 -14.99
CA ALA A 219 -0.45 -7.95 -14.85
C ALA A 219 0.21 -9.15 -14.16
N MET A 220 1.14 -9.80 -14.87
CA MET A 220 2.02 -10.79 -14.29
C MET A 220 3.27 -10.08 -13.76
N HIS A 221 3.29 -9.82 -12.45
CA HIS A 221 4.36 -9.06 -11.80
C HIS A 221 5.38 -9.95 -11.07
N GLU A 222 6.57 -9.42 -10.81
CA GLU A 222 7.70 -10.18 -10.24
C GLU A 222 7.45 -10.78 -8.85
N HIS A 223 6.47 -10.23 -8.12
CA HIS A 223 6.08 -10.70 -6.78
C HIS A 223 4.97 -11.75 -6.76
N VAL A 224 4.49 -12.24 -7.90
CA VAL A 224 3.61 -13.41 -7.93
C VAL A 224 4.43 -14.63 -7.48
N PRO A 225 4.13 -15.27 -6.34
CA PRO A 225 4.88 -16.44 -5.92
C PRO A 225 4.44 -17.67 -6.74
N ASN A 226 5.40 -18.54 -7.09
CA ASN A 226 5.11 -19.79 -7.81
C ASN A 226 4.03 -20.66 -7.13
N SER A 227 3.90 -20.59 -5.80
CA SER A 227 2.87 -21.33 -5.05
C SER A 227 1.44 -20.87 -5.35
N HIS A 228 1.24 -19.65 -5.83
CA HIS A 228 -0.06 -19.10 -6.19
C HIS A 228 -0.23 -18.88 -7.70
N LEU A 229 0.79 -19.19 -8.50
CA LEU A 229 0.78 -18.92 -9.92
C LEU A 229 -0.35 -19.67 -10.64
N ALA A 230 -0.63 -20.92 -10.25
CA ALA A 230 -1.72 -21.70 -10.84
C ALA A 230 -3.09 -21.07 -10.58
N ASP A 231 -3.36 -20.67 -9.34
CA ASP A 231 -4.61 -20.03 -8.95
C ASP A 231 -4.75 -18.66 -9.62
N PHE A 232 -3.67 -17.87 -9.65
CA PHE A 232 -3.64 -16.58 -10.34
C PHE A 232 -3.97 -16.72 -11.83
N ILE A 233 -3.37 -17.69 -12.52
CA ILE A 233 -3.65 -17.94 -13.93
C ILE A 233 -5.08 -18.43 -14.14
N ALA A 234 -5.60 -19.29 -13.26
CA ALA A 234 -6.98 -19.77 -13.34
C ALA A 234 -8.01 -18.63 -13.19
N ASP A 235 -7.74 -17.67 -12.28
CA ASP A 235 -8.60 -16.52 -12.05
C ASP A 235 -8.69 -15.59 -13.28
N HIS A 236 -7.59 -15.46 -14.04
CA HIS A 236 -7.51 -14.52 -15.17
C HIS A 236 -7.75 -15.17 -16.54
N LEU A 237 -7.35 -16.43 -16.74
CA LEU A 237 -7.61 -17.18 -17.97
C LEU A 237 -8.91 -17.98 -17.84
N CYS A 238 -10.03 -17.30 -18.09
CA CYS A 238 -11.40 -17.78 -17.87
C CYS A 238 -11.84 -19.06 -18.65
N ASN A 239 -10.93 -19.70 -19.41
CA ASN A 239 -11.19 -20.81 -20.33
C ASN A 239 -10.26 -22.03 -20.09
N LEU A 240 -9.60 -22.10 -18.94
CA LEU A 240 -8.86 -23.29 -18.52
C LEU A 240 -9.81 -24.28 -17.82
N ASP A 241 -9.69 -25.56 -18.15
CA ASP A 241 -10.36 -26.64 -17.44
C ASP A 241 -9.47 -27.13 -16.27
N ASP A 242 -10.07 -27.88 -15.34
CA ASP A 242 -9.37 -28.41 -14.16
C ASP A 242 -8.12 -29.22 -14.53
N ASP A 243 -8.18 -29.97 -15.64
CA ASP A 243 -7.06 -30.79 -16.13
C ASP A 243 -5.86 -29.91 -16.53
N ARG A 244 -6.08 -28.75 -17.16
CA ARG A 244 -5.02 -27.80 -17.51
C ARG A 244 -4.45 -27.07 -16.30
N ILE A 245 -5.30 -26.71 -15.34
CA ILE A 245 -4.85 -26.10 -14.08
C ILE A 245 -3.96 -27.10 -13.34
N GLU A 246 -4.29 -28.38 -13.35
CA GLU A 246 -3.46 -29.40 -12.71
C GLU A 246 -2.14 -29.62 -13.48
N GLN A 247 -2.18 -29.64 -14.82
CA GLN A 247 -0.95 -29.66 -15.64
C GLN A 247 -0.05 -28.46 -15.35
N LEU A 248 -0.62 -27.27 -15.18
CA LEU A 248 0.12 -26.06 -14.80
C LEU A 248 0.87 -26.28 -13.48
N LYS A 249 0.20 -26.81 -12.44
CA LYS A 249 0.85 -27.13 -11.16
C LYS A 249 2.01 -28.11 -11.32
N GLU A 250 1.90 -29.08 -12.21
CA GLU A 250 2.96 -30.07 -12.47
C GLU A 250 4.17 -29.48 -13.20
N VAL A 251 3.97 -28.48 -14.06
CA VAL A 251 5.06 -27.89 -14.87
C VAL A 251 5.73 -26.68 -14.23
N ILE A 252 5.15 -26.10 -13.17
CA ILE A 252 5.76 -25.01 -12.42
C ILE A 252 7.12 -25.44 -11.88
N ASN A 253 8.17 -24.76 -12.35
CA ASN A 253 9.51 -24.94 -11.82
C ASN A 253 9.75 -23.87 -10.75
N PRO A 254 9.84 -24.24 -9.45
CA PRO A 254 10.02 -23.27 -8.38
C PRO A 254 11.37 -22.53 -8.45
N ALA A 255 12.33 -23.01 -9.24
CA ALA A 255 13.60 -22.34 -9.47
C ALA A 255 13.56 -21.23 -10.53
N LEU A 256 12.46 -21.12 -11.29
CA LEU A 256 12.25 -20.05 -12.27
C LEU A 256 11.36 -18.95 -11.68
N PRO A 257 11.52 -17.69 -12.13
CA PRO A 257 10.55 -16.63 -11.88
C PRO A 257 9.14 -17.02 -12.34
N ALA A 258 8.12 -16.49 -11.68
CA ALA A 258 6.73 -16.80 -12.00
C ALA A 258 6.35 -16.39 -13.44
N ILE A 259 6.87 -15.25 -13.92
CA ILE A 259 6.69 -14.81 -15.31
C ILE A 259 7.23 -15.83 -16.32
N GLU A 260 8.40 -16.42 -16.07
CA GLU A 260 8.96 -17.45 -16.97
C GLU A 260 8.14 -18.75 -16.92
N ASN A 261 7.62 -19.12 -15.75
CA ASN A 261 6.70 -20.27 -15.65
C ASN A 261 5.39 -19.99 -16.40
N PHE A 262 4.86 -18.76 -16.30
CA PHE A 262 3.68 -18.34 -17.04
C PHE A 262 3.91 -18.38 -18.55
N ASP A 263 4.99 -17.79 -19.05
CA ASP A 263 5.32 -17.79 -20.50
C ASP A 263 5.41 -19.21 -21.04
N ARG A 264 6.11 -20.10 -20.33
CA ARG A 264 6.22 -21.51 -20.70
C ARG A 264 4.87 -22.21 -20.76
N PHE A 265 3.98 -21.92 -19.80
CA PHE A 265 2.63 -22.47 -19.80
C PHE A 265 1.78 -21.89 -20.93
N ASN A 266 1.83 -20.58 -21.13
CA ASN A 266 1.11 -19.87 -22.19
C ASN A 266 1.52 -20.41 -23.57
N ASP A 267 2.81 -20.64 -23.81
CA ASP A 267 3.33 -21.25 -25.04
C ASP A 267 2.82 -22.70 -25.28
N MET A 268 2.46 -23.41 -24.22
CA MET A 268 1.88 -24.76 -24.32
C MET A 268 0.37 -24.74 -24.62
N LEU A 269 -0.31 -23.61 -24.40
CA LEU A 269 -1.74 -23.49 -24.67
C LEU A 269 -1.99 -23.42 -26.19
N PRO A 270 -3.12 -23.96 -26.68
CA PRO A 270 -3.60 -23.68 -28.02
C PRO A 270 -3.70 -22.17 -28.27
N GLU A 271 -3.38 -21.69 -29.47
CA GLU A 271 -3.31 -20.26 -29.83
C GLU A 271 -4.54 -19.44 -29.39
N HIS A 272 -5.75 -20.00 -29.51
CA HIS A 272 -7.01 -19.34 -29.10
C HIS A 272 -7.21 -19.21 -27.58
N LEU A 273 -6.32 -19.81 -26.78
CA LEU A 273 -6.31 -19.77 -25.31
C LEU A 273 -5.09 -19.03 -24.76
N GLN A 274 -4.15 -18.63 -25.63
CA GLN A 274 -2.97 -17.90 -25.21
C GLN A 274 -3.35 -16.47 -24.81
N ALA A 275 -2.82 -16.03 -23.68
CA ALA A 275 -2.81 -14.63 -23.31
C ALA A 275 -1.92 -13.84 -24.27
N ILE A 276 -2.34 -12.63 -24.63
CA ILE A 276 -1.61 -11.76 -25.55
C ILE A 276 -0.92 -10.67 -24.73
N LYS A 277 0.40 -10.55 -24.86
CA LYS A 277 1.16 -9.46 -24.23
C LYS A 277 0.78 -8.12 -24.85
N LEU A 278 0.37 -7.18 -24.02
CA LEU A 278 0.01 -5.81 -24.40
C LEU A 278 1.16 -4.82 -24.20
N GLY A 279 2.01 -5.06 -23.20
CA GLY A 279 3.11 -4.18 -22.84
C GLY A 279 3.75 -4.54 -21.50
N ASP A 280 4.43 -3.57 -20.92
CA ASP A 280 5.14 -3.69 -19.65
C ASP A 280 4.98 -2.41 -18.83
N VAL A 281 5.16 -2.54 -17.51
CA VAL A 281 5.25 -1.41 -16.56
C VAL A 281 6.41 -1.66 -15.60
N GLU A 282 7.08 -0.59 -15.19
CA GLU A 282 8.14 -0.62 -14.17
C GLU A 282 7.65 -0.22 -12.78
N ILE A 283 6.50 0.47 -12.70
CA ILE A 283 5.92 1.02 -11.48
C ILE A 283 4.49 0.49 -11.33
N PRO A 284 4.05 0.06 -10.13
CA PRO A 284 4.77 0.08 -8.86
C PRO A 284 5.87 -0.99 -8.72
N VAL A 285 5.85 -2.01 -9.57
CA VAL A 285 6.83 -3.11 -9.63
C VAL A 285 6.99 -3.57 -11.08
N GLN A 286 8.04 -4.33 -11.39
CA GLN A 286 8.20 -4.84 -12.74
C GLN A 286 7.07 -5.83 -13.07
N ALA A 287 6.32 -5.55 -14.13
CA ALA A 287 5.23 -6.41 -14.57
C ALA A 287 5.07 -6.43 -16.09
N GLU A 288 4.64 -7.58 -16.60
CA GLU A 288 4.20 -7.74 -17.98
C GLU A 288 2.67 -7.73 -18.02
N ILE A 289 2.11 -6.94 -18.93
CA ILE A 289 0.66 -6.76 -19.07
C ILE A 289 0.15 -7.67 -20.17
N PHE A 290 -0.87 -8.46 -19.86
CA PHE A 290 -1.49 -9.42 -20.78
C PHE A 290 -2.99 -9.20 -20.88
N ALA A 291 -3.56 -9.58 -22.02
CA ALA A 291 -5.00 -9.75 -22.19
C ALA A 291 -5.32 -11.24 -22.32
N ALA A 292 -6.26 -11.73 -21.51
CA ALA A 292 -6.82 -13.07 -21.72
C ALA A 292 -7.68 -13.07 -23.00
N PRO A 293 -7.69 -14.18 -23.77
CA PRO A 293 -8.51 -14.28 -24.97
C PRO A 293 -10.00 -14.22 -24.61
N LEU A 294 -10.76 -13.43 -25.37
CA LEU A 294 -12.20 -13.30 -25.20
C LEU A 294 -12.89 -14.67 -25.32
N ARG A 295 -13.90 -14.91 -24.48
CA ARG A 295 -14.76 -16.10 -24.61
C ARG A 295 -15.38 -16.11 -26.01
N PRO A 296 -15.31 -17.22 -26.76
CA PRO A 296 -15.99 -17.34 -28.06
C PRO A 296 -17.48 -16.97 -27.98
N ASP A 297 -18.10 -17.19 -26.82
CA ASP A 297 -19.52 -16.97 -26.56
C ASP A 297 -19.89 -15.50 -26.27
N SER A 298 -18.94 -14.58 -26.09
CA SER A 298 -19.22 -13.16 -25.84
C SER A 298 -19.37 -12.33 -27.12
N LEU A 299 -19.16 -12.92 -28.30
CA LEU A 299 -19.34 -12.26 -29.60
C LEU A 299 -20.76 -12.44 -30.20
N ASP A 300 -21.67 -13.13 -29.52
CA ASP A 300 -23.07 -13.25 -29.99
C ASP A 300 -23.95 -12.14 -29.38
N VAL A 301 -23.67 -10.89 -29.76
CA VAL A 301 -24.67 -9.82 -29.71
C VAL A 301 -25.19 -9.67 -31.13
N SER A 302 -26.24 -10.43 -31.42
CA SER A 302 -27.03 -10.37 -32.65
C SER A 302 -27.22 -8.94 -33.17
N ALA A 303 -26.75 -8.71 -34.40
CA ALA A 303 -27.04 -7.56 -35.25
C ALA A 303 -28.53 -7.45 -35.64
#